data_AF-A0A7C5LZK4-F1
#
_entry.id   AF-A0A7C5LZK4-F1
#
_cell.length_a   1.000
_cell.length_b   1.000
_cell.length_c   1.000
_cell.angle_alpha   90.00
_cell.angle_beta   90.00
_cell.angle_gamma   90.00
#
_symmetry.space_group_name_H-M   'P 1'
#
loop_
_entity.id
_entity.type
_entity.pdbx_description
1 polymer ?
#
loop_
_entity_poly.entity_id
_entity_poly.type
_entity_poly.pdbx_seq_one_letter_code
_entity_poly.pdbx_strand_id
1 'polypeptide(L)'
;TEQELLAQKNFGETSLEEIRDMLASKGLQLGQQVFARPAAEVPHDLDLPPEQAALLDRPISELNLSVRARKCMTRLNITTIGDLVRKTGDALLECKNFGVTSLNEVRQKLAEHGLKLRGE
;
A
#
# COMPACT_ATOMS: atom_id res chain seq x y z
N THR A 1 27.15 13.02 6.20
CA THR A 1 26.71 13.31 4.79
C THR A 1 27.64 12.59 3.80
N GLU A 2 27.34 12.59 2.49
CA GLU A 2 28.18 11.89 1.48
C GLU A 2 29.67 12.26 1.58
N GLN A 3 29.97 13.55 1.75
CA GLN A 3 31.33 14.08 1.88
C GLN A 3 32.06 13.65 3.16
N GLU A 4 31.31 13.27 4.21
CA GLU A 4 31.86 12.86 5.50
C GLU A 4 32.31 11.40 5.49
N LEU A 5 31.69 10.58 4.63
CA LEU A 5 32.06 9.19 4.41
C LEU A 5 33.31 9.09 3.52
N LEU A 6 33.40 9.89 2.45
CA LEU A 6 34.62 10.02 1.62
C LEU A 6 35.85 10.53 2.39
N ALA A 7 35.64 11.23 3.50
CA ALA A 7 36.73 11.72 4.35
C ALA A 7 37.33 10.62 5.25
N GLN A 8 36.70 9.44 5.36
CA GLN A 8 37.23 8.35 6.16
C GLN A 8 38.29 7.57 5.41
N LYS A 9 39.44 7.36 6.05
CA LYS A 9 40.67 6.77 5.49
C LYS A 9 40.51 5.37 4.85
N ASN A 10 39.40 4.69 5.12
CA ASN A 10 39.09 3.33 4.62
C ASN A 10 37.84 3.29 3.71
N PHE A 11 37.31 4.45 3.31
CA PHE A 11 36.05 4.54 2.57
C PHE A 11 36.30 5.26 1.24
N GLY A 12 36.28 4.49 0.15
CA GLY A 12 36.58 4.99 -1.19
C GLY A 12 35.36 5.40 -1.99
N GLU A 13 35.58 6.07 -3.12
CA GLU A 13 34.54 6.44 -4.09
C GLU A 13 33.74 5.20 -4.55
N THR A 14 34.39 4.05 -4.73
CA THR A 14 33.75 2.78 -5.09
C THR A 14 32.79 2.28 -4.02
N SER A 15 33.17 2.36 -2.74
CA SER A 15 32.27 1.97 -1.63
C SER A 15 31.07 2.91 -1.53
N LEU A 16 31.25 4.19 -1.89
CA LEU A 16 30.16 5.15 -1.91
C LEU A 16 29.19 4.88 -3.06
N GLU A 17 29.70 4.56 -4.24
CA GLU A 17 28.91 4.14 -5.41
C GLU A 17 28.08 2.88 -5.09
N GLU A 18 28.69 1.88 -4.46
CA GLU A 18 28.02 0.64 -4.04
C GLU A 18 26.92 0.90 -3.01
N ILE A 19 27.18 1.77 -2.02
CA ILE A 19 26.16 2.13 -1.02
C ILE A 19 25.04 2.96 -1.66
N ARG A 20 25.36 3.85 -2.61
CA ARG A 20 24.36 4.62 -3.35
C ARG A 20 23.46 3.69 -4.17
N ASP A 21 24.03 2.71 -4.87
CA ASP A 21 23.29 1.75 -5.66
C ASP A 21 22.43 0.83 -4.78
N MET A 22 22.97 0.36 -3.64
CA MET A 22 22.20 -0.39 -2.65
C MET A 22 21.03 0.41 -2.07
N LEU A 23 21.22 1.71 -1.80
CA LEU A 23 20.15 2.57 -1.31
C LEU A 23 19.13 2.91 -2.41
N ALA A 24 19.59 3.16 -3.64
CA ALA A 24 18.73 3.42 -4.80
C ALA A 24 17.85 2.22 -5.17
N SER A 25 18.40 1.00 -5.07
CA SER A 25 17.63 -0.24 -5.24
C SER A 25 16.49 -0.39 -4.24
N LYS A 26 16.57 0.33 -3.11
CA LYS A 26 15.58 0.36 -2.02
C LYS A 26 14.79 1.66 -1.98
N GLY A 27 14.88 2.50 -3.01
CA GLY A 27 14.14 3.77 -3.10
C GLY A 27 14.58 4.84 -2.09
N LEU A 28 15.75 4.68 -1.48
CA LEU A 28 16.28 5.57 -0.45
C LEU A 28 17.48 6.35 -0.99
N GLN A 29 17.61 7.61 -0.58
CA GLN A 29 18.79 8.43 -0.93
C GLN A 29 19.63 8.75 0.31
N LEU A 30 20.95 8.64 0.17
CA LEU A 30 21.89 8.95 1.22
C LEU A 30 21.79 10.44 1.62
N GLY A 31 21.43 10.72 2.87
CA GLY A 31 21.22 12.09 3.38
C GLY A 31 19.76 12.56 3.41
N GLN A 32 18.80 11.71 3.05
CA GLN A 32 17.36 12.01 3.21
C GLN A 32 17.03 12.13 4.71
N GLN A 33 16.77 13.35 5.17
CA GLN A 33 16.26 13.57 6.52
C GLN A 33 14.85 12.98 6.61
N VAL A 34 14.62 12.14 7.62
CA VAL A 34 13.34 11.47 7.89
C VAL A 34 12.35 12.49 8.50
N PHE A 35 12.00 13.52 7.74
CA PHE A 35 10.93 14.48 8.06
C PHE A 35 9.75 14.33 7.10
N ALA A 36 9.39 13.08 6.84
CA ALA A 36 8.04 12.73 6.46
C ALA A 36 7.91 11.26 6.85
N ARG A 37 6.93 10.94 7.67
CA ARG A 37 6.42 9.58 7.79
C ARG A 37 6.32 9.05 6.35
N PRO A 38 7.02 7.96 5.98
CA PRO A 38 6.86 7.43 4.64
C PRO A 38 5.37 7.15 4.51
N ALA A 39 4.71 7.88 3.61
CA ALA A 39 3.42 7.45 3.09
C ALA A 39 3.69 6.03 2.64
N ALA A 40 3.15 5.07 3.40
CA ALA A 40 3.55 3.68 3.36
C ALA A 40 3.71 3.27 1.90
N GLU A 41 4.92 2.84 1.53
CA GLU A 41 5.23 2.31 0.21
C GLU A 41 4.03 1.50 -0.25
N VAL A 42 3.27 2.05 -1.19
CA VAL A 42 2.22 1.28 -1.86
C VAL A 42 3.02 0.23 -2.61
N PRO A 43 2.87 -1.07 -2.29
CA PRO A 43 3.57 -2.09 -3.03
C PRO A 43 3.26 -1.85 -4.52
N HIS A 44 4.31 -1.60 -5.30
CA HIS A 44 4.23 -1.35 -6.75
C HIS A 44 3.74 -2.59 -7.53
N ASP A 45 3.24 -3.62 -6.84
CA ASP A 45 2.62 -4.82 -7.43
C ASP A 45 1.29 -4.53 -8.14
N LEU A 46 0.72 -3.35 -7.96
CA LEU A 46 -0.49 -2.89 -8.62
C LEU A 46 -0.10 -1.78 -9.58
N ASP A 47 0.14 -2.14 -10.84
CA ASP A 47 0.39 -1.24 -11.97
C ASP A 47 -0.89 -0.43 -12.31
N LEU A 48 -1.35 0.34 -11.32
CA LEU A 48 -2.61 1.07 -11.33
C LEU A 48 -2.37 2.49 -11.87
N PRO A 49 -3.22 2.97 -12.79
CA PRO A 49 -3.24 4.37 -13.18
C PRO A 49 -3.26 5.33 -11.98
N PRO A 50 -2.63 6.52 -12.10
CA PRO A 50 -2.47 7.47 -11.00
C PRO A 50 -3.81 7.94 -10.41
N GLU A 51 -4.89 7.91 -11.20
CA GLU A 51 -6.24 8.22 -10.73
C GLU A 51 -6.76 7.17 -9.72
N GLN A 52 -6.44 5.89 -9.92
CA GLN A 52 -6.80 4.83 -8.97
C GLN A 52 -5.92 4.84 -7.72
N ALA A 53 -4.66 5.27 -7.83
CA ALA A 53 -3.78 5.40 -6.67
C ALA A 53 -4.35 6.40 -5.64
N ALA A 54 -4.90 7.52 -6.10
CA ALA A 54 -5.56 8.50 -5.23
C ALA A 54 -6.84 7.99 -4.56
N LEU A 55 -7.46 6.93 -5.09
CA LEU A 55 -8.61 6.27 -4.46
C LEU A 55 -8.18 5.38 -3.28
N LEU A 56 -6.96 4.84 -3.29
CA LEU A 56 -6.50 3.92 -2.25
C LEU A 56 -6.40 4.59 -0.88
N ASP A 57 -6.05 5.88 -0.84
CA ASP A 57 -5.96 6.66 0.41
C ASP A 57 -7.33 7.05 0.98
N ARG A 58 -8.41 6.87 0.23
CA ARG A 58 -9.75 7.23 0.67
C ARG A 58 -10.30 6.24 1.70
N PRO A 59 -11.13 6.70 2.64
CA PRO A 59 -11.73 5.82 3.63
C PRO A 59 -12.79 4.90 3.01
N ILE A 60 -12.92 3.69 3.55
CA ILE A 60 -13.92 2.72 3.10
C ILE A 60 -15.37 3.21 3.19
N SER A 61 -15.64 4.23 4.01
CA SER A 61 -16.95 4.87 4.08
C SER A 61 -17.41 5.47 2.75
N GLU A 62 -16.50 5.88 1.87
CA GLU A 62 -16.83 6.43 0.55
C GLU A 62 -17.40 5.39 -0.42
N LEU A 63 -17.05 4.11 -0.26
CA LEU A 63 -17.58 3.02 -1.08
C LEU A 63 -19.06 2.72 -0.79
N ASN A 64 -19.68 3.40 0.18
CA ASN A 64 -21.10 3.27 0.52
C ASN A 64 -21.59 1.82 0.71
N LEU A 65 -20.71 0.94 1.21
CA LEU A 65 -20.98 -0.47 1.45
C LEU A 65 -22.07 -0.66 2.52
N SER A 66 -22.79 -1.78 2.51
CA SER A 66 -23.78 -2.13 3.51
C SER A 66 -23.23 -2.13 4.94
N VAL A 67 -24.13 -1.98 5.93
CA VAL A 67 -23.79 -2.03 7.35
C VAL A 67 -23.05 -3.34 7.72
N ARG A 68 -23.40 -4.47 7.08
CA ARG A 68 -22.72 -5.75 7.31
C ARG A 68 -21.29 -5.73 6.80
N ALA A 69 -21.09 -5.29 5.55
CA ALA A 69 -19.76 -5.17 4.97
C ALA A 69 -18.89 -4.24 5.83
N ARG A 70 -19.37 -3.03 6.17
CA ARG A 70 -18.63 -2.08 7.02
C ARG A 70 -18.22 -2.67 8.37
N LYS A 71 -19.13 -3.38 9.06
CA LYS A 71 -18.80 -4.05 10.34
C LYS A 71 -17.70 -5.09 10.19
N CYS A 72 -17.66 -5.82 9.08
CA CYS A 72 -16.61 -6.81 8.82
C CYS A 72 -15.27 -6.14 8.52
N MET A 73 -15.29 -5.03 7.78
CA MET A 73 -14.10 -4.25 7.46
C MET A 73 -13.45 -3.70 8.73
N THR A 74 -14.24 -3.14 9.65
CA THR A 74 -13.75 -2.73 10.97
C THR A 74 -13.16 -3.89 11.78
N ARG A 75 -13.75 -5.09 11.71
CA ARG A 75 -13.22 -6.29 12.39
C ARG A 75 -11.90 -6.80 11.81
N LEU A 76 -11.69 -6.59 10.52
CA LEU A 76 -10.46 -6.96 9.81
C LEU A 76 -9.42 -5.82 9.82
N ASN A 77 -9.68 -4.75 10.59
CA ASN A 77 -8.86 -3.54 10.64
C ASN A 77 -8.64 -2.87 9.27
N ILE A 78 -9.62 -3.00 8.37
CA ILE A 78 -9.63 -2.37 7.05
C ILE A 78 -10.29 -1.00 7.20
N THR A 79 -9.49 0.06 7.00
CA THR A 79 -9.96 1.45 7.18
C THR A 79 -9.98 2.24 5.87
N THR A 80 -9.07 1.90 4.96
CA THR A 80 -8.93 2.54 3.64
C THR A 80 -9.29 1.59 2.52
N ILE A 81 -9.55 2.15 1.33
CA ILE A 81 -9.75 1.34 0.12
C ILE A 81 -8.46 0.59 -0.25
N GLY A 82 -7.29 1.19 0.00
CA GLY A 82 -5.99 0.54 -0.17
C GLY A 82 -5.83 -0.72 0.68
N ASP A 83 -6.24 -0.67 1.95
CA ASP A 83 -6.23 -1.85 2.82
C ASP A 83 -7.13 -2.96 2.29
N LEU A 84 -8.29 -2.58 1.74
CA LEU A 84 -9.28 -3.53 1.18
C LEU A 84 -8.74 -4.23 -0.07
N VAL A 85 -8.19 -3.47 -1.02
CA VAL A 85 -7.64 -4.01 -2.28
C VAL A 85 -6.47 -4.96 -2.03
N ARG A 86 -5.69 -4.75 -0.96
CA ARG A 86 -4.58 -5.63 -0.56
C ARG A 86 -5.04 -6.97 0.02
N LYS A 87 -6.32 -7.11 0.40
CA LYS A 87 -6.91 -8.35 0.92
C LYS A 87 -7.50 -9.20 -0.21
N THR A 88 -7.51 -10.51 0.01
CA THR A 88 -8.13 -11.48 -0.88
C THR A 88 -9.60 -11.67 -0.53
N GLY A 89 -10.41 -12.11 -1.51
CA GLY A 89 -11.81 -12.45 -1.25
C GLY A 89 -11.98 -13.52 -0.16
N ASP A 90 -11.07 -14.50 -0.11
CA ASP A 90 -11.08 -15.56 0.91
C ASP A 90 -10.87 -15.02 2.33
N ALA A 91 -9.95 -14.06 2.51
CA ALA A 91 -9.71 -13.43 3.80
C ALA A 91 -10.95 -12.64 4.29
N LEU A 92 -11.73 -12.09 3.36
CA LEU A 92 -13.00 -11.43 3.69
C LEU A 92 -14.07 -12.46 4.09
N LEU A 93 -14.14 -13.60 3.39
CA LEU A 93 -15.06 -14.71 3.68
C LEU A 93 -14.78 -15.42 5.01
N GLU A 94 -13.54 -15.37 5.50
CA GLU A 94 -13.20 -15.90 6.84
C GLU A 94 -13.86 -15.10 7.98
N CYS A 95 -14.30 -13.86 7.71
CA CYS A 95 -14.93 -13.02 8.72
C CYS A 95 -16.32 -13.55 9.11
N LYS A 96 -16.55 -13.75 10.42
CA LYS A 96 -17.85 -14.19 10.95
C LYS A 96 -18.96 -13.23 10.55
N ASN A 97 -19.97 -13.76 9.84
CA ASN A 97 -21.13 -13.04 9.26
C ASN A 97 -20.83 -12.23 7.99
N PHE A 98 -19.68 -12.46 7.36
CA PHE A 98 -19.44 -12.07 5.98
C PHE A 98 -19.84 -13.24 5.06
N GLY A 99 -20.54 -12.95 3.98
CA GLY A 99 -21.06 -13.96 3.08
C GLY A 99 -20.94 -13.54 1.62
N VAL A 100 -21.33 -14.44 0.72
CA VAL A 100 -21.22 -14.25 -0.74
C VAL A 100 -21.89 -12.95 -1.21
N THR A 101 -23.03 -12.58 -0.63
CA THR A 101 -23.73 -11.32 -0.94
C THR A 101 -22.90 -10.08 -0.60
N SER A 102 -22.29 -10.04 0.61
CA SER A 102 -21.40 -8.94 1.01
C SER A 102 -20.13 -8.91 0.19
N LEU A 103 -19.60 -10.08 -0.20
CA LEU A 103 -18.42 -10.16 -1.07
C LEU A 103 -18.71 -9.61 -2.47
N ASN A 104 -19.84 -10.00 -3.07
CA ASN A 104 -20.27 -9.48 -4.36
C ASN A 104 -20.53 -7.98 -4.33
N GLU A 105 -21.12 -7.47 -3.24
CA GLU A 105 -21.31 -6.03 -3.04
C GLU A 105 -19.97 -5.29 -3.04
N VAL A 106 -18.97 -5.81 -2.31
CA VAL A 106 -17.62 -5.23 -2.28
C VAL A 106 -16.96 -5.27 -3.66
N ARG A 107 -17.03 -6.41 -4.37
CA ARG A 107 -16.47 -6.56 -5.73
C ARG A 107 -17.12 -5.58 -6.71
N GLN A 108 -18.44 -5.46 -6.67
CA GLN A 108 -19.17 -4.54 -7.53
C GLN A 108 -18.77 -3.08 -7.26
N LYS A 109 -18.67 -2.69 -5.99
CA LYS A 109 -18.26 -1.32 -5.62
C LYS A 109 -16.83 -1.02 -5.99
N LEU A 110 -15.91 -1.97 -5.83
CA LEU A 110 -14.54 -1.82 -6.32
C LEU A 110 -14.50 -1.68 -7.84
N ALA A 111 -15.28 -2.49 -8.57
CA ALA A 111 -15.35 -2.46 -10.03
C ALA A 111 -15.92 -1.14 -10.58
N GLU A 112 -16.90 -0.53 -9.90
CA GLU A 112 -17.41 0.81 -10.23
C GLU A 112 -16.31 1.89 -10.21
N HIS A 113 -15.27 1.67 -9.39
CA HIS A 113 -14.11 2.54 -9.27
C HIS A 113 -12.88 2.06 -10.08
N GLY A 114 -13.04 1.02 -10.91
CA GLY A 114 -11.94 0.44 -11.68
C GLY A 114 -10.92 -0.33 -10.83
N LEU A 115 -11.30 -0.69 -9.60
CA LEU A 115 -10.47 -1.44 -8.66
C LEU A 115 -10.92 -2.90 -8.59
N LYS A 116 -10.01 -3.76 -8.16
CA LYS A 116 -10.26 -5.20 -7.98
C LYS A 116 -9.61 -5.71 -6.70
N LEU A 117 -10.14 -6.79 -6.15
CA LEU A 117 -9.54 -7.46 -4.99
C LEU A 117 -8.26 -8.18 -5.41
N ARG A 118 -7.37 -8.43 -4.45
CA ARG A 118 -6.16 -9.20 -4.68
C ARG A 118 -6.51 -10.65 -5.04
N GLY A 119 -5.97 -11.13 -6.16
CA GLY A 119 -6.19 -12.49 -6.67
C GLY A 119 -7.31 -12.61 -7.69
N GLU A 120 -7.82 -11.49 -8.20
CA GLU A 120 -8.95 -11.42 -9.14
C GLU A 120 -8.64 -10.60 -10.40
#